data_AF-X6DLW8-F1
#
_entry.id   AF-X6DLW8-F1
#
_cell.length_a   1.000
_cell.length_b   1.000
_cell.length_c   1.000
_cell.angle_alpha   90.00
_cell.angle_beta   90.00
_cell.angle_gamma   90.00
#
_symmetry.space_group_name_H-M   'P 1'
#
loop_
_entity.id
_entity.type
_entity.pdbx_description
1 polymer ?
#
loop_
_entity_poly.entity_id
_entity_poly.type
_entity_poly.pdbx_seq_one_letter_code
_entity_poly.pdbx_strand_id
1 'polypeptide(L)'
;MVMLDRLAEFLVFGFVPLVVGILAVPELSVAAEKAVRGEVIYRERIALPPNAVLSVQLADVSLADAPARIIGEQRIKPAGQVPISFEIKLTPPSSSRG
;
A
#
# COMPACT_ATOMS: atom_id res chain seq x y z
N MET A 1 0.34 -64.05 9.40
CA MET A 1 0.93 -63.50 10.64
C MET A 1 2.24 -62.83 10.25
N VAL A 2 2.52 -61.66 10.82
CA VAL A 2 3.81 -60.96 10.81
C VAL A 2 3.96 -59.87 9.72
N MET A 3 3.57 -58.65 10.11
CA MET A 3 4.41 -57.44 10.03
C MET A 3 4.64 -56.69 8.70
N LEU A 4 3.72 -56.72 7.72
CA LEU A 4 3.84 -55.83 6.54
C LEU A 4 2.71 -54.82 6.33
N ASP A 5 1.58 -54.95 7.03
CA ASP A 5 0.47 -53.99 6.94
C ASP A 5 0.66 -52.73 7.81
N ARG A 6 1.56 -52.80 8.81
CA ARG A 6 1.81 -51.69 9.75
C ARG A 6 2.78 -50.62 9.26
N LEU A 7 3.43 -50.79 8.10
CA LEU A 7 4.40 -49.81 7.59
C LEU A 7 3.75 -48.76 6.65
N ALA A 8 2.61 -49.09 6.02
CA ALA A 8 1.89 -48.19 5.13
C ALA A 8 1.01 -47.17 5.89
N GLU A 9 0.52 -47.53 7.07
CA GLU A 9 -0.45 -46.70 7.81
C GLU A 9 0.20 -45.47 8.47
N PHE A 10 1.44 -45.59 8.94
CA PHE A 10 2.16 -44.47 9.59
C PHE A 10 2.52 -43.34 8.63
N LEU A 11 2.73 -43.62 7.35
CA LEU A 11 3.09 -42.61 6.35
C LEU A 11 1.87 -41.77 5.90
N VAL A 12 0.67 -42.36 5.88
CA VAL A 12 -0.56 -41.67 5.47
C VAL A 12 -1.17 -40.85 6.61
N PHE A 13 -1.11 -41.34 7.86
CA PHE A 13 -1.75 -40.67 9.01
C PHE A 13 -0.90 -39.60 9.71
N GLY A 14 0.42 -39.61 9.57
CA GLY A 14 1.31 -38.64 10.23
C GLY A 14 1.69 -37.41 9.39
N PHE A 15 1.81 -37.57 8.07
CA PHE A 15 2.40 -36.54 7.20
C PHE A 15 1.40 -35.80 6.31
N VAL A 16 0.28 -36.44 5.91
CA VAL A 16 -0.74 -35.82 5.06
C VAL A 16 -1.50 -34.65 5.72
N PRO A 17 -1.93 -34.71 7.01
CA PRO A 17 -2.62 -33.57 7.61
C PRO A 17 -1.69 -32.38 7.86
N LEU A 18 -0.37 -32.62 7.97
CA LEU A 18 0.63 -31.55 8.16
C LEU A 18 0.84 -30.74 6.87
N VAL A 19 0.83 -31.39 5.70
CA VAL A 19 0.99 -30.71 4.41
C VAL A 19 -0.28 -29.92 4.03
N VAL A 20 -1.47 -30.44 4.38
CA VAL A 20 -2.74 -29.70 4.17
C VAL A 20 -2.85 -28.49 5.11
N GLY A 21 -2.36 -28.58 6.35
CA GLY A 21 -2.36 -27.46 7.29
C GLY A 21 -1.48 -26.28 6.87
N ILE A 22 -0.37 -26.54 6.17
CA ILE A 22 0.56 -25.51 5.65
C ILE A 22 -0.01 -24.76 4.43
N LEU A 23 -0.96 -25.34 3.70
CA LEU A 23 -1.66 -24.66 2.59
C LEU A 23 -2.84 -23.80 3.06
N ALA A 24 -3.21 -23.88 4.34
CA ALA A 24 -4.34 -23.16 4.92
C ALA A 24 -3.93 -21.99 5.83
N VAL A 25 -2.70 -21.49 5.69
CA VAL A 25 -2.35 -20.21 6.34
C VAL A 25 -3.12 -19.12 5.57
N PRO A 26 -4.05 -18.38 6.21
CA PRO A 26 -4.58 -17.20 5.57
C PRO A 26 -3.40 -16.28 5.32
N GLU A 27 -3.11 -15.96 4.06
CA GLU A 27 -2.21 -14.87 3.75
C GLU A 27 -2.79 -13.62 4.43
N LEU A 28 -2.14 -13.21 5.52
CA LEU A 28 -2.44 -11.95 6.18
C LEU A 28 -2.18 -10.88 5.14
N SER A 29 -3.25 -10.43 4.47
CA SER A 29 -3.21 -9.30 3.57
C SER A 29 -2.85 -8.09 4.42
N VAL A 30 -1.55 -7.80 4.50
CA VAL A 30 -1.06 -6.54 5.04
C VAL A 30 -1.73 -5.48 4.19
N ALA A 31 -2.59 -4.67 4.79
CA ALA A 31 -3.13 -3.48 4.15
C ALA A 31 -1.92 -2.61 3.77
N ALA A 32 -1.41 -2.80 2.56
CA ALA A 32 -0.23 -2.09 2.09
C ALA A 32 -0.60 -0.61 2.06
N GLU A 33 0.07 0.17 2.91
CA GLU A 33 -0.07 1.62 2.92
C GLU A 33 0.31 2.10 1.51
N LYS A 34 -0.69 2.54 0.72
CA LYS A 34 -0.46 3.00 -0.64
C LYS A 34 0.09 4.41 -0.56
N ALA A 35 1.15 4.71 -1.30
CA ALA A 35 1.71 6.06 -1.36
C ALA A 35 1.80 6.53 -2.82
N VAL A 36 1.43 7.79 -3.05
CA VAL A 36 1.61 8.47 -4.33
C VAL A 36 2.89 9.30 -4.25
N ARG A 37 3.83 9.02 -5.15
CA ARG A 37 5.13 9.69 -5.22
C ARG A 37 5.28 10.40 -6.56
N GLY A 38 6.00 11.50 -6.55
CA GLY A 38 6.32 12.22 -7.79
C GLY A 38 7.25 13.39 -7.56
N GLU A 39 7.48 14.13 -8.62
CA GLU A 39 8.31 15.32 -8.64
C GLU A 39 7.55 16.50 -9.24
N VAL A 40 7.75 17.68 -8.67
CA VAL A 40 7.19 18.94 -9.17
C VAL A 40 8.29 19.75 -9.84
N ILE A 41 8.05 20.10 -11.10
CA ILE A 41 8.87 21.02 -11.90
C ILE A 41 8.00 22.18 -12.37
N TYR A 42 8.61 23.34 -12.61
CA TYR A 42 7.98 24.48 -13.27
C TYR A 42 8.85 24.91 -14.45
N ARG A 43 8.22 25.47 -15.49
CA ARG A 43 8.89 25.79 -16.75
C ARG A 43 9.70 27.08 -16.70
N GLU A 44 9.32 27.98 -15.79
CA GLU A 44 9.92 29.30 -15.72
C GLU A 44 11.33 29.23 -15.14
N ARG A 45 12.26 30.03 -15.67
CA ARG A 45 13.66 30.04 -15.22
C ARG A 45 13.88 31.13 -14.17
N ILE A 46 12.98 31.22 -13.19
CA ILE A 46 13.12 32.10 -12.03
C ILE A 46 13.48 31.26 -10.82
N ALA A 47 14.27 31.77 -9.88
CA ALA A 47 14.48 31.08 -8.61
C ALA A 47 13.17 31.06 -7.81
N LEU A 48 12.86 29.94 -7.14
CA LEU A 48 11.75 29.96 -6.17
C LEU A 48 12.08 30.98 -5.07
N PRO A 49 11.12 31.83 -4.68
CA PRO A 49 11.34 32.77 -3.60
C PRO A 49 11.55 32.00 -2.28
N PRO A 50 12.32 32.54 -1.32
CA PRO A 50 12.71 31.85 -0.09
C PRO A 50 11.53 31.52 0.84
N ASN A 51 10.38 32.17 0.63
CA ASN A 51 9.13 31.94 1.36
C ASN A 51 8.11 31.11 0.58
N ALA A 52 8.51 30.45 -0.51
CA ALA A 52 7.61 29.59 -1.28
C ALA A 52 7.10 28.40 -0.44
N VAL A 53 5.86 28.00 -0.69
CA VAL A 53 5.24 26.80 -0.11
C VAL A 53 4.61 26.01 -1.25
N LEU A 54 5.05 24.77 -1.41
CA LEU A 54 4.42 23.80 -2.30
C LEU A 54 3.30 23.09 -1.55
N SER A 55 2.08 23.11 -2.09
CA SER A 55 0.94 22.35 -1.58
C SER A 55 0.53 21.32 -2.63
N VAL A 56 0.67 20.04 -2.31
CA VAL A 56 0.29 18.91 -3.17
C VAL A 56 -0.95 18.27 -2.59
N GLN A 57 -2.00 18.12 -3.39
CA GLN A 57 -3.27 17.52 -2.96
C GLN A 57 -3.62 16.35 -3.87
N LEU A 58 -4.01 15.24 -3.26
CA LEU A 58 -4.58 14.08 -3.93
C LEU A 58 -6.10 14.18 -3.85
N ALA A 59 -6.74 14.32 -5.00
CA ALA A 59 -8.19 14.44 -5.11
C ALA A 59 -8.79 13.17 -5.72
N ASP A 60 -9.85 12.66 -5.09
CA ASP A 60 -10.72 11.63 -5.67
C ASP A 60 -11.69 12.28 -6.66
N VAL A 61 -11.57 11.90 -7.93
CA VAL A 61 -12.38 12.40 -9.06
C VAL A 61 -13.23 11.30 -9.68
N SER A 62 -13.50 10.23 -8.91
CA SER A 62 -14.22 9.05 -9.40
C SER A 62 -15.68 9.32 -9.78
N LEU A 63 -16.28 10.36 -9.20
CA LEU A 63 -17.65 10.79 -9.49
C LEU A 63 -17.63 11.98 -10.45
N ALA A 64 -18.18 11.81 -11.65
CA ALA A 64 -18.14 12.82 -12.71
C ALA A 64 -18.92 14.11 -12.40
N ASP A 65 -20.00 14.01 -11.61
CA ASP A 65 -20.92 15.12 -11.31
C ASP A 65 -20.80 15.64 -9.87
N ALA A 66 -19.77 15.22 -9.13
CA ALA A 66 -19.55 15.63 -7.74
C ALA A 66 -18.25 16.45 -7.59
N PRO A 67 -18.20 17.39 -6.64
CA PRO A 67 -16.95 18.06 -6.29
C PRO A 67 -15.89 17.03 -5.87
N ALA A 68 -14.66 17.20 -6.36
CA ALA A 68 -13.56 16.31 -6.05
C ALA A 68 -13.24 16.34 -4.54
N ARG A 69 -13.14 15.16 -3.93
CA ARG A 69 -12.84 15.04 -2.50
C ARG A 69 -11.33 14.94 -2.29
N ILE A 70 -10.76 15.80 -1.47
CA ILE A 70 -9.34 15.69 -1.09
C ILE A 70 -9.17 14.50 -0.14
N ILE A 71 -8.36 13.53 -0.55
CA ILE A 71 -8.07 12.28 0.17
C ILE A 71 -6.62 12.24 0.71
N GLY A 72 -5.81 13.25 0.41
CA GLY A 72 -4.48 13.46 0.98
C GLY A 72 -3.92 14.82 0.63
N GLU A 73 -3.13 15.41 1.52
CA GLU A 73 -2.46 16.69 1.31
C GLU A 73 -1.04 16.64 1.90
N GLN A 74 -0.09 17.25 1.21
CA GLN A 74 1.26 17.47 1.71
C GLN A 74 1.70 18.92 1.44
N ARG A 75 2.23 19.58 2.47
CA ARG A 75 2.83 20.91 2.36
C ARG A 75 4.34 20.82 2.54
N ILE A 76 5.08 21.36 1.59
CA ILE A 76 6.54 21.34 1.53
C ILE A 76 7.02 22.78 1.41
N LYS A 77 8.05 23.16 2.18
CA LYS A 77 8.77 24.42 1.99
C LYS A 77 10.01 24.14 1.15
N PRO A 78 9.96 24.34 -0.18
CA PRO A 78 11.10 24.05 -1.03
C PRO A 78 12.25 25.01 -0.73
N ALA A 79 13.47 24.49 -0.70
CA ALA A 79 14.69 25.27 -0.48
C ALA A 79 15.17 26.02 -1.75
N GLY A 80 14.24 26.40 -2.63
CA GLY A 80 14.58 27.10 -3.88
C GLY A 80 14.94 26.18 -5.06
N GLN A 81 15.08 24.88 -4.84
CA GLN A 81 15.56 23.91 -5.84
C GLN A 81 14.41 23.05 -6.39
N VAL A 82 14.40 22.89 -7.71
CA VAL A 82 13.60 21.88 -8.43
C VAL A 82 14.50 20.84 -9.09
N PRO A 83 14.02 19.60 -9.32
CA PRO A 83 12.69 19.08 -8.98
C PRO A 83 12.42 18.97 -7.47
N ILE A 84 11.16 19.17 -7.05
CA ILE A 84 10.73 18.98 -5.65
C ILE A 84 9.99 17.65 -5.55
N SER A 85 10.57 16.67 -4.84
CA SER A 85 9.94 15.37 -4.62
C SER A 85 8.85 15.45 -3.55
N PHE A 86 7.76 14.70 -3.75
CA PHE A 86 6.66 14.59 -2.78
C PHE A 86 6.23 13.12 -2.60
N GLU A 87 5.62 12.85 -1.44
CA GLU A 87 5.02 11.55 -1.11
C GLU A 87 3.73 11.77 -0.29
N ILE A 88 2.59 11.41 -0.86
CA ILE A 88 1.29 11.45 -0.19
C ILE A 88 0.89 10.01 0.16
N LYS A 89 0.83 9.71 1.45
CA LYS A 89 0.34 8.43 1.96
C LYS A 89 -1.19 8.41 1.90
N LEU A 90 -1.73 7.40 1.23
CA LEU A 90 -3.15 7.10 1.19
C LEU A 90 -3.49 6.27 2.42
N THR A 91 -4.12 6.90 3.42
CA THR A 91 -4.74 6.15 4.50
C THR A 91 -5.95 5.40 3.91
N PRO A 92 -6.03 4.06 4.00
CA PRO A 92 -7.22 3.35 3.56
C PRO A 92 -8.43 3.88 4.35
N PRO A 93 -9.61 4.03 3.73
CA PRO A 93 -10.80 4.37 4.48
C PRO A 93 -10.99 3.31 5.57
N SER A 94 -11.08 3.74 6.83
CA SER A 94 -11.32 2.84 7.96
C SER A 94 -12.50 1.94 7.61
N SER A 95 -12.25 0.64 7.46
CA SER A 95 -13.31 -0.31 7.15
C SER A 95 -14.26 -0.34 8.36
N SER A 96 -15.39 0.34 8.21
CA SER A 96 -16.54 0.19 9.10
C SER A 96 -17.03 -1.24 8.95
N ARG A 97 -16.50 -2.13 9.79
CA ARG A 97 -17.02 -3.49 9.98
C ARG A 97 -18.13 -3.38 11.03
N GLY A 98 -19.36 -3.30 10.54
CA GLY A 98 -20.56 -3.61 11.34
C GLY A 98 -20.73 -5.11 11.56
#